data_AF-A0A1G1ITV9-F1
#
_entry.id   AF-A0A1G1ITV9-F1
#
_cell.length_a   1.000
_cell.length_b   1.000
_cell.length_c   1.000
_cell.angle_alpha   90.00
_cell.angle_beta   90.00
_cell.angle_gamma   90.00
#
_symmetry.space_group_name_H-M   'P 1'
#
loop_
_entity.id
_entity.type
_entity.pdbx_description
1 polymer ?
#
loop_
_entity_poly.entity_id
_entity_poly.type
_entity_poly.pdbx_seq_one_letter_code
_entity_poly.pdbx_strand_id
1 'polypeptide(L)'
;MNDIRPLKDVLEISGRFPALLVIILILAVLLIAAFIYFKKKKVEEKPSIPSRFPEEIAKEALKALKEMKLAGKGMIKEYYIRLSDIIRTYIENRYRIFAMDRTTWELFQEMRSKRIEYLHVDRINDFLEDCDMVKFAKYAPGEKEIEEAYKKAEEIINITTPKITT
;
A
#
# COMPACT_ATOMS: atom_id res chain seq x y z
N MET A 1 23.31 -60.97 -47.88
CA MET A 1 23.44 -59.64 -47.25
C MET A 1 22.49 -58.68 -47.92
N ASN A 2 21.55 -58.10 -47.17
CA ASN A 2 21.06 -56.72 -47.27
C ASN A 2 19.78 -56.62 -46.44
N ASP A 3 19.94 -56.27 -45.17
CA ASP A 3 18.85 -55.86 -44.30
C ASP A 3 19.12 -54.41 -43.91
N ILE A 4 18.54 -53.48 -44.67
CA ILE A 4 18.60 -52.04 -44.40
C ILE A 4 17.23 -51.67 -43.85
N ARG A 5 17.17 -51.30 -42.57
CA ARG A 5 15.92 -50.84 -41.94
C ARG A 5 15.50 -49.50 -42.56
N PRO A 6 14.20 -49.28 -42.86
CA PRO A 6 13.77 -47.99 -43.37
C PRO A 6 13.99 -46.91 -42.31
N LEU A 7 14.57 -45.78 -42.73
CA LEU A 7 14.71 -44.61 -41.89
C LEU A 7 13.31 -44.11 -41.51
N LYS A 8 13.13 -43.85 -40.21
CA LYS A 8 11.92 -43.31 -39.63
C LYS A 8 11.63 -41.95 -40.28
N ASP A 9 10.43 -41.83 -40.83
CA ASP A 9 9.94 -40.66 -41.54
C ASP A 9 10.26 -39.38 -40.77
N VAL A 10 11.06 -38.51 -41.38
CA VAL A 10 11.41 -37.22 -40.79
C VAL A 10 10.18 -36.36 -41.00
N LEU A 11 9.42 -36.13 -39.93
CA LEU A 11 8.27 -35.22 -39.95
C LEU A 11 8.72 -33.87 -40.51
N GLU A 12 8.45 -33.64 -41.79
CA GLU A 12 8.56 -32.31 -42.39
C GLU A 12 7.53 -31.43 -41.68
N ILE A 13 8.03 -30.47 -40.89
CA ILE A 13 7.19 -29.51 -40.18
C ILE A 13 6.61 -28.54 -41.22
N SER A 14 5.53 -28.99 -41.84
CA SER A 14 4.72 -28.26 -42.80
C SER A 14 3.81 -27.24 -42.10
N GLY A 15 3.94 -25.96 -42.49
CA GLY A 15 2.94 -24.92 -42.27
C GLY A 15 3.02 -24.12 -40.97
N ARG A 16 2.51 -22.87 -41.04
CA ARG A 16 2.21 -21.75 -40.09
C ARG A 16 2.52 -21.83 -38.57
N PHE A 17 2.78 -22.99 -38.00
CA PHE A 17 3.15 -23.23 -36.61
C PHE A 17 4.43 -22.52 -36.13
N PRO A 18 5.55 -22.42 -36.89
CA PRO A 18 6.73 -21.70 -36.40
C PRO A 18 6.48 -20.18 -36.31
N ALA A 19 5.69 -19.62 -37.23
CA ALA A 19 5.34 -18.20 -37.20
C ALA A 19 4.44 -17.84 -36.01
N LEU A 20 3.47 -18.70 -35.67
CA LEU A 20 2.62 -18.52 -34.48
C LEU A 20 3.44 -18.57 -33.18
N LEU A 21 4.40 -19.49 -33.07
CA LEU A 21 5.29 -19.56 -31.90
C LEU A 21 6.16 -18.29 -31.76
N VAL A 22 6.66 -17.75 -32.88
CA VAL A 22 7.40 -16.48 -32.88
C VAL A 22 6.52 -15.31 -32.44
N ILE A 23 5.26 -15.24 -32.91
CA ILE A 23 4.31 -14.20 -32.50
C ILE A 23 4.01 -14.30 -31.01
N ILE A 24 3.78 -15.52 -30.48
CA ILE A 24 3.53 -15.74 -29.06
C ILE A 24 4.74 -15.33 -28.21
N LEU A 25 5.95 -15.64 -28.66
CA LEU A 25 7.18 -15.24 -27.98
C LEU A 25 7.34 -13.72 -27.93
N ILE A 26 7.08 -13.03 -29.05
CA ILE A 26 7.12 -11.56 -29.11
C ILE A 26 6.06 -10.96 -28.18
N LEU A 27 4.84 -11.51 -28.16
CA LEU A 27 3.77 -11.03 -27.28
C LEU A 27 4.14 -11.21 -25.81
N ALA A 28 4.74 -12.35 -25.44
CA ALA A 28 5.20 -12.62 -24.09
C ALA A 28 6.31 -11.63 -23.66
N VAL A 29 7.27 -11.34 -24.54
CA VAL A 29 8.33 -10.35 -24.27
C VAL A 29 7.74 -8.94 -24.11
N LEU A 30 6.77 -8.54 -24.94
CA LEU A 30 6.09 -7.25 -24.82
C LEU A 30 5.29 -7.14 -23.52
N LEU A 31 4.60 -8.21 -23.10
CA LEU A 31 3.87 -8.24 -21.83
C LEU A 31 4.81 -8.16 -20.63
N ILE A 32 5.96 -8.85 -20.65
CA ILE A 32 6.97 -8.76 -19.60
C ILE A 32 7.60 -7.37 -19.56
N ALA A 33 7.94 -6.80 -20.71
CA ALA A 33 8.46 -5.44 -20.82
C ALA A 33 7.45 -4.41 -20.31
N ALA A 34 6.17 -4.54 -20.68
CA ALA A 34 5.09 -3.71 -20.17
C ALA A 34 4.93 -3.87 -18.65
N PHE A 35 4.92 -5.10 -18.13
CA PHE A 35 4.82 -5.36 -16.69
C PHE A 35 5.97 -4.73 -15.89
N ILE A 36 7.22 -4.85 -16.40
CA ILE A 36 8.39 -4.20 -15.80
C ILE A 36 8.29 -2.68 -15.90
N TYR A 37 7.85 -2.15 -17.05
CA TYR A 37 7.67 -0.72 -17.26
C TYR A 37 6.61 -0.13 -16.33
N PHE A 38 5.46 -0.80 -16.17
CA PHE A 38 4.40 -0.38 -15.25
C PHE A 38 4.80 -0.54 -13.77
N LYS A 39 5.57 -1.59 -13.40
CA LYS A 39 6.15 -1.67 -12.04
C LYS A 39 7.14 -0.53 -11.79
N LYS A 40 8.00 -0.19 -12.75
CA LYS A 40 8.95 0.92 -12.60
C LYS A 40 8.26 2.28 -12.51
N LYS A 41 7.20 2.50 -13.29
CA LYS A 41 6.45 3.76 -13.28
C LYS A 41 5.66 3.98 -11.98
N LYS A 42 5.17 2.90 -11.33
CA LYS A 42 4.57 2.98 -9.99
C LYS A 42 5.59 3.21 -8.86
N VAL A 43 6.88 2.98 -9.10
CA VAL A 43 7.95 3.20 -8.11
C VAL A 43 8.53 4.61 -8.19
N GLU A 44 8.23 5.37 -9.26
CA GLU A 44 8.82 6.69 -9.51
C GLU A 44 7.88 7.89 -9.32
N GLU A 45 6.63 7.70 -8.87
CA GLU A 45 5.87 8.82 -8.34
C GLU A 45 6.44 9.19 -6.96
N LYS A 46 7.47 10.04 -6.95
CA LYS A 46 7.96 10.64 -5.71
C LYS A 46 6.76 11.22 -4.95
N PRO A 47 6.65 11.00 -3.63
CA PRO A 47 5.56 11.57 -2.85
C PRO A 47 5.50 13.06 -3.14
N SER A 48 4.37 13.54 -3.67
CA SER A 48 4.10 14.95 -3.94
C SER A 48 4.52 15.78 -2.73
N ILE A 49 5.22 16.90 -2.92
CA ILE A 49 5.51 17.82 -1.82
C ILE A 49 4.24 18.67 -1.66
N PRO A 50 3.39 18.43 -0.66
CA PRO A 50 2.30 19.35 -0.41
C PRO A 50 2.87 20.74 -0.10
N SER A 51 2.25 21.78 -0.66
CA SER A 51 2.56 23.19 -0.35
C SER A 51 2.33 23.52 1.14
N ARG A 52 1.53 22.70 1.81
CA ARG A 52 1.18 22.79 3.24
C ARG A 52 1.87 21.68 4.04
N PHE A 53 2.12 21.93 5.31
CA PHE A 53 2.77 20.94 6.18
C PHE A 53 1.91 19.66 6.32
N PRO A 54 2.52 18.46 6.29
CA PRO A 54 1.77 17.20 6.38
C PRO A 54 0.81 17.11 7.58
N GLU A 55 1.21 17.65 8.72
CA GLU A 55 0.43 17.67 9.97
C GLU A 55 -0.81 18.55 9.87
N GLU A 56 -0.77 19.65 9.11
CA GLU A 56 -1.93 20.51 8.90
C GLU A 56 -2.98 19.78 8.07
N ILE A 57 -2.54 19.12 6.99
CA ILE A 57 -3.41 18.33 6.10
C ILE A 57 -4.07 17.20 6.89
N ALA A 58 -3.29 16.48 7.70
CA ALA A 58 -3.80 15.38 8.51
C ALA A 58 -4.81 15.86 9.57
N LYS A 59 -4.54 16.98 10.25
CA LYS A 59 -5.48 17.57 11.23
C LYS A 59 -6.77 18.03 10.57
N GLU A 60 -6.69 18.65 9.40
CA GLU A 60 -7.87 19.04 8.62
C GLU A 60 -8.70 17.82 8.22
N ALA A 61 -8.05 16.75 7.75
CA ALA A 61 -8.73 15.50 7.38
C ALA A 61 -9.38 14.80 8.59
N LEU A 62 -8.72 14.79 9.77
CA LEU A 62 -9.31 14.27 11.01
C LEU A 62 -10.55 15.06 11.41
N LYS A 63 -10.49 16.40 11.36
CA LYS A 63 -11.64 17.26 11.64
C LYS A 63 -12.81 16.96 10.70
N ALA A 64 -12.53 16.84 9.39
CA ALA A 64 -13.54 16.49 8.40
C ALA A 64 -14.17 15.11 8.68
N LEU A 65 -13.37 14.10 9.05
CA LEU A 65 -13.86 12.78 9.43
C LEU A 65 -14.80 12.84 10.66
N LYS A 66 -14.46 13.66 11.66
CA LYS A 66 -15.30 13.86 12.85
C LYS A 66 -16.65 14.49 12.48
N GLU A 67 -16.66 15.45 11.58
CA GLU A 67 -17.88 16.13 11.10
C GLU A 67 -18.83 15.20 10.33
N MET A 68 -18.30 14.15 9.67
CA MET A 68 -19.13 13.17 8.96
C MET A 68 -20.04 12.34 9.87
N LYS A 69 -19.72 12.27 11.18
CA LYS A 69 -20.45 11.52 12.21
C LYS A 69 -20.73 10.06 11.82
N LEU A 70 -19.76 9.39 11.18
CA LEU A 70 -19.92 8.03 10.66
C LEU A 70 -20.20 7.00 11.76
N ALA A 71 -19.51 7.09 12.89
CA ALA A 71 -19.74 6.23 14.05
C ALA A 71 -21.18 6.32 14.56
N GLY A 72 -21.72 7.55 14.70
CA GLY A 72 -23.11 7.78 15.10
C GLY A 72 -24.16 7.31 14.08
N LYS A 73 -23.75 7.03 12.83
CA LYS A 73 -24.58 6.42 11.78
C LYS A 73 -24.43 4.90 11.72
N GLY A 74 -23.71 4.28 12.67
CA GLY A 74 -23.38 2.86 12.65
C GLY A 74 -22.33 2.45 11.60
N MET A 75 -21.73 3.42 10.89
CA MET A 75 -20.71 3.17 9.86
C MET A 75 -19.30 3.06 10.47
N ILE A 76 -19.15 2.20 11.49
CA ILE A 76 -17.91 2.06 12.27
C ILE A 76 -16.76 1.56 11.39
N LYS A 77 -16.99 0.54 10.56
CA LYS A 77 -15.97 0.02 9.65
C LYS A 77 -15.42 1.10 8.71
N GLU A 78 -16.30 1.89 8.11
CA GLU A 78 -15.91 2.99 7.21
C GLU A 78 -15.13 4.08 7.96
N TYR A 79 -15.53 4.37 9.20
CA TYR A 79 -14.82 5.31 10.06
C TYR A 79 -13.36 4.87 10.29
N TYR A 80 -13.13 3.61 10.66
CA TYR A 80 -11.77 3.10 10.89
C TYR A 80 -10.94 2.99 9.61
N ILE A 81 -11.55 2.64 8.47
CA ILE A 81 -10.85 2.67 7.17
C ILE A 81 -10.32 4.08 6.91
N ARG A 82 -11.18 5.10 7.01
CA ARG A 82 -10.79 6.50 6.79
C ARG A 82 -9.76 6.99 7.80
N LEU A 83 -9.93 6.65 9.07
CA LEU A 83 -9.00 7.05 10.13
C LEU A 83 -7.59 6.48 9.86
N SER A 84 -7.53 5.21 9.45
CA SER A 84 -6.30 4.53 9.07
C SER A 84 -5.67 5.15 7.81
N ASP A 85 -6.47 5.46 6.80
CA ASP A 85 -6.00 6.09 5.55
C ASP A 85 -5.43 7.50 5.79
N ILE A 86 -6.03 8.28 6.70
CA ILE A 86 -5.51 9.60 7.08
C ILE A 86 -4.10 9.48 7.68
N ILE A 87 -3.90 8.54 8.61
CA ILE A 87 -2.59 8.33 9.24
C ILE A 87 -1.58 7.76 8.23
N ARG A 88 -1.97 6.81 7.37
CA ARG A 88 -1.09 6.32 6.30
C ARG A 88 -0.67 7.46 5.39
N THR A 89 -1.60 8.26 4.89
CA THR A 89 -1.32 9.43 4.04
C THR A 89 -0.41 10.45 4.74
N TYR A 90 -0.62 10.69 6.03
CA TYR A 90 0.26 11.55 6.83
C TYR A 90 1.70 11.01 6.86
N ILE A 91 1.87 9.71 7.13
CA ILE A 91 3.18 9.03 7.14
C ILE A 91 3.85 9.14 5.77
N GLU A 92 3.09 8.97 4.67
CA GLU A 92 3.63 9.09 3.31
C GLU A 92 4.26 10.46 3.08
N ASN A 93 3.51 11.51 3.40
CA ASN A 93 3.93 12.88 3.19
C ASN A 93 5.07 13.27 4.14
N ARG A 94 5.03 12.81 5.39
CA ARG A 94 5.99 13.15 6.44
C ARG A 94 7.34 12.47 6.24
N TYR A 95 7.33 11.16 5.94
CA TYR A 95 8.53 10.31 5.93
C TYR A 95 8.94 9.85 4.53
N ARG A 96 8.19 10.25 3.49
CA ARG A 96 8.41 9.86 2.09
C ARG A 96 8.47 8.35 1.94
N ILE A 97 7.42 7.69 2.44
CA ILE A 97 7.18 6.24 2.40
C ILE A 97 5.89 6.03 1.59
N PHE A 98 5.78 4.96 0.80
CA PHE A 98 4.53 4.62 0.11
C PHE A 98 3.59 3.83 1.02
N ALA A 99 3.19 4.42 2.15
CA ALA A 99 2.41 3.77 3.21
C ALA A 99 1.05 3.21 2.76
N MET A 100 0.41 3.79 1.75
CA MET A 100 -0.87 3.32 1.18
C MET A 100 -0.67 2.04 0.36
N ASP A 101 0.51 1.85 -0.23
CA ASP A 101 0.88 0.67 -1.01
C ASP A 101 1.54 -0.44 -0.17
N ARG A 102 1.49 -0.31 1.15
CA ARG A 102 2.14 -1.22 2.09
C ARG A 102 1.11 -1.79 3.05
N THR A 103 1.25 -3.07 3.35
CA THR A 103 0.59 -3.67 4.51
C THR A 103 1.13 -3.04 5.80
N THR A 104 0.38 -3.11 6.89
CA THR A 104 0.80 -2.58 8.20
C THR A 104 2.16 -3.14 8.63
N TRP A 105 2.40 -4.45 8.41
CA TRP A 105 3.68 -5.08 8.70
C TRP A 105 4.82 -4.56 7.81
N GLU A 106 4.62 -4.42 6.50
CA GLU A 106 5.65 -3.88 5.60
C GLU A 106 5.97 -2.42 5.94
N LEU A 107 4.94 -1.62 6.26
CA LEU A 107 5.10 -0.24 6.67
C LEU A 107 5.94 -0.13 7.96
N PHE A 108 5.68 -1.00 8.94
CA PHE A 108 6.49 -1.08 10.15
C PHE A 108 7.98 -1.38 9.86
N GLN A 109 8.27 -2.35 8.99
CA GLN A 109 9.67 -2.64 8.60
C GLN A 109 10.31 -1.44 7.86
N GLU A 110 9.56 -0.77 6.99
CA GLU A 110 10.06 0.39 6.24
C GLU A 110 10.32 1.61 7.14
N MET A 111 9.45 1.87 8.12
CA MET A 111 9.66 2.93 9.12
C MET A 111 10.90 2.69 9.97
N ARG A 112 11.15 1.43 10.37
CA ARG A 112 12.38 1.05 11.08
C ARG A 112 13.63 1.22 10.23
N SER A 113 13.57 0.83 8.94
CA SER A 113 14.73 0.95 8.05
C SER A 113 15.14 2.42 7.82
N LYS A 114 14.17 3.33 7.83
CA LYS A 114 14.37 4.80 7.77
C LYS A 114 14.81 5.44 9.09
N ARG A 115 15.04 4.64 10.15
CA ARG A 115 15.49 5.11 11.47
C ARG A 115 14.56 6.17 12.09
N ILE A 116 13.26 6.04 11.86
CA ILE A 116 12.25 6.79 12.61
C ILE A 116 12.36 6.37 14.09
N GLU A 117 12.14 7.32 15.00
CA GLU A 117 12.20 7.07 16.44
C GLU A 117 11.31 5.87 16.84
N TYR A 118 11.88 4.94 17.62
CA TYR A 118 11.22 3.67 17.96
C TYR A 118 9.83 3.90 18.56
N LEU A 119 9.70 4.85 19.49
CA LEU A 119 8.42 5.16 20.13
C LEU A 119 7.36 5.62 19.13
N HIS A 120 7.74 6.37 18.09
CA HIS A 120 6.80 6.78 17.05
C HIS A 120 6.36 5.59 16.19
N VAL A 121 7.31 4.73 15.81
CA VAL A 121 7.02 3.53 15.01
C VAL A 121 6.07 2.59 15.74
N ASP A 122 6.33 2.36 17.03
CA ASP A 122 5.53 1.50 17.91
C ASP A 122 4.08 2.02 18.01
N ARG A 123 3.91 3.31 18.34
CA ARG A 123 2.59 3.97 18.41
C ARG A 123 1.81 3.91 17.10
N ILE A 124 2.50 4.12 15.98
CA ILE A 124 1.88 4.04 14.65
C ILE A 124 1.44 2.61 14.35
N ASN A 125 2.29 1.61 14.64
CA ASN A 125 1.99 0.22 14.35
C ASN A 125 0.78 -0.26 15.16
N ASP A 126 0.78 -0.03 16.47
CA ASP A 126 -0.32 -0.40 17.37
C ASP A 126 -1.65 0.18 16.87
N PHE A 127 -1.65 1.47 16.51
CA PHE A 127 -2.84 2.13 15.99
C PHE A 127 -3.34 1.54 14.66
N LEU A 128 -2.43 1.20 13.74
CA LEU A 128 -2.81 0.62 12.45
C LEU A 128 -3.30 -0.83 12.60
N GLU A 129 -2.73 -1.61 13.53
CA GLU A 129 -3.21 -2.94 13.87
C GLU A 129 -4.62 -2.89 14.49
N ASP A 130 -4.87 -1.96 15.42
CA ASP A 130 -6.19 -1.71 15.99
C ASP A 130 -7.22 -1.41 14.88
N CYS A 131 -6.85 -0.57 13.91
CA CYS A 131 -7.71 -0.24 12.77
C CYS A 131 -7.97 -1.45 11.86
N ASP A 132 -6.95 -2.25 11.59
CA ASP A 132 -7.07 -3.45 10.75
C ASP A 132 -7.99 -4.49 11.41
N MET A 133 -7.96 -4.64 12.74
CA MET A 133 -8.90 -5.52 13.46
C MET A 133 -10.36 -5.15 13.21
N VAL A 134 -10.69 -3.86 13.19
CA VAL A 134 -12.04 -3.37 12.91
C VAL A 134 -12.39 -3.47 11.42
N LYS A 135 -11.46 -3.07 10.53
CA LYS A 135 -11.63 -3.12 9.07
C LYS A 135 -11.96 -4.53 8.57
N PHE A 136 -11.29 -5.53 9.12
CA PHE A 136 -11.47 -6.94 8.77
C PHE A 136 -12.48 -7.66 9.68
N ALA A 137 -13.26 -6.91 10.46
CA ALA A 137 -14.37 -7.39 11.29
C ALA A 137 -14.00 -8.43 12.35
N LYS A 138 -12.75 -8.44 12.81
CA LYS A 138 -12.33 -9.24 13.98
C LYS A 138 -12.81 -8.62 15.30
N TYR A 139 -13.19 -7.34 15.27
CA TYR A 139 -13.54 -6.56 16.44
C TYR A 139 -14.65 -5.54 16.18
N ALA A 140 -15.51 -5.30 17.18
CA ALA A 140 -16.57 -4.29 17.15
C ALA A 140 -16.37 -3.32 18.34
N PRO A 141 -15.74 -2.16 18.12
CA PRO A 141 -15.39 -1.24 19.19
C PRO A 141 -16.62 -0.52 19.76
N GLY A 142 -16.61 -0.28 21.07
CA GLY A 142 -17.58 0.57 21.75
C GLY A 142 -17.30 2.06 21.51
N GLU A 143 -18.24 2.93 21.90
CA GLU A 143 -18.14 4.38 21.69
C GLU A 143 -16.86 4.99 22.28
N LYS A 144 -16.47 4.54 23.48
CA LYS A 144 -15.27 5.00 24.16
C LYS A 144 -14.00 4.69 23.34
N GLU A 145 -13.92 3.49 22.77
CA GLU A 145 -12.76 3.06 21.98
C GLU A 145 -12.69 3.77 20.62
N ILE A 146 -13.84 4.10 20.05
CA ILE A 146 -13.92 4.94 18.85
C ILE A 146 -13.35 6.34 19.15
N GLU A 147 -13.71 6.92 20.29
CA GLU A 147 -13.16 8.21 20.72
C GLU A 147 -11.66 8.13 21.02
N GLU A 148 -11.22 7.05 21.68
CA GLU A 148 -9.80 6.80 21.94
C GLU A 148 -8.99 6.60 20.66
N ALA A 149 -9.54 5.92 19.64
CA ALA A 149 -8.90 5.76 18.35
C ALA A 149 -8.67 7.12 17.66
N TYR A 150 -9.64 8.03 17.73
CA TYR A 150 -9.47 9.40 17.23
C TYR A 150 -8.34 10.14 17.98
N LYS A 151 -8.32 10.04 19.31
CA LYS A 151 -7.28 10.66 20.15
C LYS A 151 -5.89 10.10 19.86
N LYS A 152 -5.76 8.77 19.67
CA LYS A 152 -4.51 8.12 19.26
C LYS A 152 -4.02 8.67 17.91
N ALA A 153 -4.92 8.86 16.94
CA ALA A 153 -4.57 9.44 15.64
C ALA A 153 -4.05 10.89 15.77
N GLU A 154 -4.70 11.73 16.59
CA GLU A 154 -4.22 13.08 16.89
C GLU A 154 -2.86 13.08 17.62
N GLU A 155 -2.69 12.19 18.60
CA GLU A 155 -1.43 12.03 19.34
C GLU A 155 -0.29 11.68 18.40
N ILE A 156 -0.47 10.69 17.52
CA ILE A 156 0.51 10.29 16.50
C ILE A 156 0.98 11.50 15.71
N ILE A 157 0.06 12.29 15.15
CA ILE A 157 0.42 13.49 14.38
C ILE A 157 1.23 14.47 15.23
N ASN A 158 0.81 14.70 16.48
CA ASN A 158 1.45 15.69 17.35
C ASN A 158 2.87 15.28 17.77
N ILE A 159 3.09 14.01 18.13
CA ILE A 159 4.42 13.55 18.58
C ILE A 159 5.44 13.48 17.42
N THR A 160 4.98 13.24 16.20
CA THR A 160 5.85 13.16 15.00
C THR A 160 6.05 14.49 14.28
N THR A 161 5.32 15.53 14.68
CA THR A 161 5.50 16.89 14.18
C THR A 161 6.78 17.49 14.77
N PRO A 162 7.72 18.01 13.96
CA PRO A 162 8.88 18.72 14.48
C PRO A 162 8.44 19.88 15.37
N LYS A 163 8.97 19.95 16.60
CA LYS A 163 8.86 21.16 17.40
C LYS A 163 9.77 22.21 16.76
N ILE A 164 9.20 23.25 16.18
CA ILE A 164 9.97 24.42 15.78
C ILE A 164 10.41 25.08 17.09
N THR A 165 11.64 24.83 17.49
CA THR A 165 12.28 25.60 18.56
C THR A 165 12.53 26.99 17.99
N THR A 166 11.72 27.96 18.41
CA THR A 166 11.90 29.39 18.11
C THR A 166 13.22 29.90 18.65
#